data_AF-A0A7W5DJ89-F1
#
_entry.id   AF-A0A7W5DJ89-F1
#
_cell.length_a   1.000
_cell.length_b   1.000
_cell.length_c   1.000
_cell.angle_alpha   90.00
_cell.angle_beta   90.00
_cell.angle_gamma   90.00
#
_symmetry.space_group_name_H-M   'P 1'
#
loop_
_entity.id
_entity.type
_entity.pdbx_description
1 polymer ?
#
loop_
_entity_poly.entity_id
_entity_poly.type
_entity_poly.pdbx_seq_one_letter_code
_entity_poly.pdbx_strand_id
1 'polypeptide(L)'
;MASQNLIRRFYPDTLPKTTLMNMQDTTRPLEVACPQCRKKVLWNAANPYRPFCSKRCRLLDLGAWADESHRIAGEPAMDESGLDELLARADRDGEPT
;
A
#
# COMPACT_ATOMS: atom_id res chain seq x y z
N MET A 1 5.43 47.64 16.90
CA MET A 1 4.79 47.92 15.59
C MET A 1 5.75 47.54 14.49
N ALA A 2 5.43 46.49 13.72
CA ALA A 2 5.96 46.09 12.40
C ALA A 2 5.46 44.64 12.18
N SER A 3 4.15 44.45 12.08
CA SER A 3 3.37 44.33 10.84
C SER A 3 3.62 43.01 10.11
N GLN A 4 2.67 42.10 10.34
CA GLN A 4 2.62 40.67 9.99
C GLN A 4 2.40 40.44 8.49
N ASN A 5 3.34 40.83 7.62
CA ASN A 5 3.10 40.90 6.18
C ASN A 5 3.99 40.02 5.28
N LEU A 6 4.36 38.82 5.75
CA LEU A 6 5.19 37.89 4.95
C LEU A 6 4.64 36.46 4.79
N ILE A 7 3.35 36.20 5.09
CA ILE A 7 2.71 34.88 4.88
C ILE A 7 1.62 34.92 3.78
N ARG A 8 1.69 35.88 2.85
CA ARG A 8 0.70 36.07 1.75
C ARG A 8 1.26 35.82 0.35
N ARG A 9 2.34 35.04 0.21
CA ARG A 9 2.99 34.82 -1.10
C ARG A 9 2.99 33.38 -1.62
N PHE A 10 2.37 32.43 -0.93
CA PHE A 10 2.32 31.03 -1.38
C PHE A 10 0.93 30.36 -1.29
N TYR A 11 -0.14 31.09 -0.97
CA TYR A 11 -1.50 30.57 -1.07
C TYR A 11 -2.35 31.56 -1.87
N PRO A 12 -2.69 31.27 -3.13
CA PRO A 12 -3.76 32.02 -3.78
C PRO A 12 -5.07 31.78 -3.03
N ASP A 13 -5.73 32.89 -2.66
CA ASP A 13 -7.06 32.96 -2.03
C ASP A 13 -8.16 32.50 -2.99
N THR A 14 -8.10 31.24 -3.43
CA THR A 14 -9.21 30.54 -4.07
C THR A 14 -9.47 29.25 -3.32
N LEU A 15 -10.02 29.39 -2.12
CA LEU A 15 -10.86 28.34 -1.56
C LEU A 15 -11.95 28.04 -2.61
N PRO A 16 -12.05 26.81 -3.15
CA PRO A 16 -13.19 26.47 -3.98
C PRO A 16 -14.44 26.60 -3.10
N LYS A 17 -15.31 27.55 -3.46
CA LYS A 17 -16.63 27.72 -2.85
C LYS A 17 -17.30 26.35 -2.79
N THR A 18 -17.46 25.82 -1.58
CA THR A 18 -18.45 24.78 -1.25
C THR A 18 -18.73 23.82 -2.40
N THR A 19 -17.76 22.97 -2.74
CA THR A 19 -18.13 21.72 -3.42
C THR A 19 -18.85 20.91 -2.37
N LEU A 20 -20.16 20.78 -2.54
CA LEU A 20 -20.93 19.71 -1.92
C LEU A 20 -20.13 18.42 -2.16
N MET A 21 -19.43 17.93 -1.13
CA MET A 21 -18.96 16.55 -1.14
C MET A 21 -20.23 15.71 -1.21
N ASN A 22 -20.53 15.19 -2.40
CA ASN A 22 -21.65 14.32 -2.63
C ASN A 22 -21.57 13.16 -1.62
N MET A 23 -22.49 13.12 -0.66
CA MET A 23 -22.73 11.98 0.23
C MET A 23 -23.24 10.73 -0.53
N GLN A 24 -23.20 10.77 -1.87
CA GLN A 24 -23.67 9.74 -2.80
C GLN A 24 -22.54 8.81 -3.27
N ASP A 25 -21.27 9.14 -2.98
CA ASP A 25 -20.13 8.31 -3.43
C ASP A 25 -19.92 7.07 -2.51
N THR A 26 -20.37 7.14 -1.26
CA THR A 26 -20.28 6.01 -0.30
C THR A 26 -21.37 4.95 -0.48
N THR A 27 -22.36 5.18 -1.36
CA THR A 27 -23.54 4.30 -1.48
C THR A 27 -23.36 3.16 -2.50
N ARG A 28 -22.32 3.20 -3.35
CA ARG A 28 -22.08 2.11 -4.32
C ARG A 28 -21.37 0.94 -3.62
N PRO A 29 -21.90 -0.29 -3.69
CA PRO A 29 -21.22 -1.45 -3.13
C PRO A 29 -19.82 -1.58 -3.76
N LEU A 30 -18.78 -1.57 -2.94
CA LEU A 30 -17.43 -1.78 -3.41
C LEU A 30 -17.33 -3.19 -4.01
N GLU A 31 -16.94 -3.29 -5.27
CA GLU A 31 -16.79 -4.55 -6.00
C GLU A 31 -15.35 -4.66 -6.50
N VAL A 32 -14.72 -5.82 -6.28
CA VAL A 32 -13.32 -6.06 -6.66
C VAL A 32 -13.21 -7.32 -7.50
N ALA A 33 -12.19 -7.41 -8.36
CA ALA A 33 -11.90 -8.62 -9.12
C ALA A 33 -11.11 -9.61 -8.25
N CYS A 34 -11.54 -10.88 -8.22
CA CYS A 34 -10.79 -11.95 -7.59
C CYS A 34 -9.41 -12.08 -8.26
N PRO A 35 -8.28 -12.04 -7.52
CA PRO A 35 -6.95 -12.12 -8.11
C PRO A 35 -6.72 -13.41 -8.91
N GLN A 36 -7.22 -14.53 -8.38
CA GLN A 36 -6.99 -15.86 -8.97
C GLN A 36 -7.77 -16.15 -10.26
N CYS A 37 -9.00 -15.66 -10.39
CA CYS A 37 -9.90 -16.06 -11.48
C CYS A 37 -10.63 -14.89 -12.13
N ARG A 38 -10.36 -13.66 -11.70
CA ARG A 38 -10.93 -12.40 -12.20
C ARG A 38 -12.46 -12.24 -12.05
N LYS A 39 -13.15 -13.22 -11.45
CA LYS A 39 -14.57 -13.08 -11.08
C LYS A 39 -14.76 -11.87 -10.16
N LYS A 40 -15.71 -11.00 -10.48
CA LYS A 40 -16.01 -9.86 -9.62
C LYS A 40 -16.76 -10.30 -8.35
N VAL A 41 -16.42 -9.68 -7.22
CA VAL A 41 -16.96 -10.01 -5.90
C VAL A 41 -17.29 -8.73 -5.13
N LEU A 42 -18.42 -8.75 -4.42
CA LEU A 42 -18.78 -7.67 -3.51
C LEU A 42 -17.86 -7.68 -2.28
N TRP A 43 -17.39 -6.50 -1.91
CA TRP A 43 -16.63 -6.25 -0.70
C TRP A 43 -17.59 -6.03 0.49
N ASN A 44 -18.17 -7.11 0.99
CA ASN A 44 -19.07 -7.08 2.14
C ASN A 44 -18.80 -8.26 3.09
N ALA A 45 -19.22 -8.15 4.36
CA ALA A 45 -18.95 -9.14 5.41
C ALA A 45 -19.38 -10.58 5.06
N ALA A 46 -20.40 -10.75 4.21
CA ALA A 46 -20.96 -12.05 3.85
C ALA A 46 -19.99 -12.95 3.04
N ASN A 47 -19.00 -12.40 2.35
CA ASN A 47 -17.95 -13.19 1.69
C ASN A 47 -16.69 -13.29 2.58
N PRO A 48 -16.49 -14.33 3.42
CA PRO A 48 -15.33 -14.39 4.32
C PRO A 48 -13.97 -14.56 3.62
N TYR A 49 -13.97 -14.76 2.29
CA TYR A 49 -12.76 -15.02 1.51
C TYR A 49 -12.28 -13.81 0.72
N ARG A 50 -12.84 -12.61 0.93
CA ARG A 50 -12.39 -11.36 0.28
C ARG A 50 -10.84 -11.22 0.37
N PRO A 51 -10.14 -10.82 -0.72
CA PRO A 51 -10.64 -10.39 -2.03
C PRO A 51 -10.98 -11.53 -3.00
N PHE A 52 -10.92 -12.80 -2.57
CA PHE A 52 -11.21 -13.96 -3.41
C PHE A 52 -12.70 -14.28 -3.48
N CYS A 53 -13.11 -14.96 -4.54
CA CYS A 53 -14.51 -15.39 -4.71
C CYS A 53 -14.87 -16.66 -3.92
N SER A 54 -13.87 -17.38 -3.40
CA SER A 54 -14.08 -18.63 -2.67
C SER A 54 -12.84 -19.05 -1.89
N LYS A 55 -13.01 -19.99 -0.94
CA LYS A 55 -11.91 -20.69 -0.27
C LYS A 55 -10.91 -21.30 -1.24
N ARG A 56 -11.41 -21.90 -2.33
CA ARG A 56 -10.59 -22.53 -3.38
C ARG A 56 -9.64 -21.52 -4.00
N CYS A 57 -10.13 -20.36 -4.43
CA CYS A 57 -9.29 -19.34 -5.05
C CYS A 57 -8.22 -18.79 -4.09
N ARG A 58 -8.55 -18.64 -2.80
CA ARG A 58 -7.57 -18.25 -1.77
C ARG A 58 -6.45 -19.28 -1.61
N LEU A 59 -6.80 -20.57 -1.62
CA LEU A 59 -5.81 -21.65 -1.48
C LEU A 59 -4.93 -21.83 -2.71
N LEU A 60 -5.49 -21.65 -3.91
CA LEU A 60 -4.71 -21.68 -5.15
C LEU A 60 -3.70 -20.53 -5.22
N ASP A 61 -4.12 -19.32 -4.83
CA ASP A 61 -3.24 -18.16 -4.77
C ASP A 61 -2.10 -18.40 -3.77
N LEU A 62 -2.42 -18.91 -2.57
CA LEU A 62 -1.41 -19.30 -1.58
C LEU A 62 -0.44 -20.37 -2.13
N GLY A 63 -0.96 -21.35 -2.86
CA GLY A 63 -0.14 -22.37 -3.52
C GLY A 63 0.85 -21.76 -4.52
N ALA A 64 0.40 -20.81 -5.34
CA ALA A 64 1.24 -20.11 -6.32
C ALA A 64 2.36 -19.26 -5.70
N TRP A 65 2.19 -18.82 -4.46
CA TRP A 65 3.27 -18.18 -3.69
C TRP A 65 4.25 -19.19 -3.12
N ALA A 66 3.74 -20.33 -2.63
CA ALA A 66 4.57 -21.40 -2.08
C ALA A 66 5.41 -22.11 -3.15
N ASP A 67 4.92 -22.17 -4.39
CA ASP A 67 5.62 -22.76 -5.54
C ASP A 67 6.47 -21.76 -6.35
N GLU A 68 6.57 -20.52 -5.88
CA GLU A 68 7.33 -19.42 -6.50
C GLU A 68 6.85 -18.98 -7.90
N SER A 69 5.67 -19.43 -8.36
CA SER A 69 5.05 -18.94 -9.60
C SER A 69 4.64 -17.47 -9.49
N HIS A 70 4.18 -17.07 -8.31
CA HIS A 70 4.02 -15.66 -7.94
C HIS A 70 5.33 -15.17 -7.31
N ARG A 71 6.05 -14.34 -8.06
CA ARG A 71 7.30 -13.72 -7.61
C ARG A 71 7.40 -12.29 -8.10
N ILE A 72 8.04 -11.45 -7.31
CA ILE A 72 8.36 -10.07 -7.68
C ILE A 72 9.82 -10.09 -8.15
N ALA A 73 10.09 -9.52 -9.31
CA ALA A 73 11.46 -9.37 -9.78
C ALA A 73 12.21 -8.41 -8.84
N GLY A 74 13.38 -8.83 -8.37
CA GLY A 74 14.25 -8.04 -7.50
C GLY A 74 15.70 -8.25 -7.87
N GLU A 75 16.57 -7.50 -7.20
CA GLU A 75 18.00 -7.81 -7.21
C GLU A 75 18.26 -9.19 -6.60
N PRO A 76 19.33 -9.88 -7.01
CA PRO A 76 19.69 -11.15 -6.41
C PRO A 76 19.81 -10.99 -4.89
N ALA A 77 19.41 -12.03 -4.15
CA ALA A 77 19.55 -12.05 -2.71
C ALA A 77 21.04 -11.84 -2.34
N MET A 78 21.29 -10.96 -1.37
CA MET A 78 22.62 -10.83 -0.79
C MET A 78 22.99 -12.15 -0.13
N ASP A 79 24.23 -12.58 -0.33
CA ASP A 79 24.77 -13.75 0.37
C ASP A 79 25.17 -13.40 1.82
N GLU A 80 25.62 -14.40 2.57
CA GLU A 80 26.03 -14.23 3.97
C GLU A 80 27.15 -13.18 4.11
N SER A 81 28.08 -13.14 3.15
CA SER A 81 29.20 -12.19 3.18
C SER A 81 28.75 -10.73 3.01
N GLY A 82 27.76 -10.50 2.14
CA GLY A 82 27.17 -9.17 1.97
C GLY A 82 26.42 -8.69 3.21
N LEU A 83 25.81 -9.61 3.96
CA LEU A 83 25.13 -9.30 5.22
C LEU A 83 26.13 -8.95 6.34
N ASP A 84 27.20 -9.74 6.48
CA ASP A 84 28.25 -9.51 7.48
C ASP A 84 28.93 -8.14 7.29
N GLU A 85 29.17 -7.75 6.03
CA GLU A 85 29.75 -6.45 5.75
C GLU A 85 28.81 -5.29 6.10
N LEU A 86 27.50 -5.45 5.93
CA LEU A 86 26.51 -4.46 6.36
C LEU A 86 26.44 -4.33 7.88
N LEU A 87 26.51 -5.43 8.61
CA LEU A 87 26.54 -5.43 10.08
C LEU A 87 27.83 -4.76 10.59
N ALA A 88 28.98 -5.12 10.03
CA ALA A 88 30.26 -4.51 10.38
C ALA A 88 30.32 -3.01 10.07
N ARG A 89 29.53 -2.52 9.10
CA ARG A 89 29.36 -1.08 8.85
C ARG A 89 28.52 -0.41 9.94
N ALA A 90 27.40 -1.03 10.32
CA ALA A 90 26.49 -0.48 11.33
C ALA A 90 27.13 -0.34 12.72
N ASP A 91 27.99 -1.30 13.11
CA ASP A 91 28.65 -1.28 14.42
C ASP A 91 29.69 -0.15 14.58
N ARG A 92 30.25 0.35 13.46
CA ARG A 92 31.26 1.43 13.49
C ARG A 92 30.67 2.80 13.76
N ASP A 93 29.38 2.99 13.50
CA ASP A 93 28.70 4.27 13.65
C ASP A 93 28.05 4.44 15.05
N GLY A 94 28.27 3.49 15.96
CA GLY A 94 27.65 3.41 17.29
C GLY A 94 28.55 3.72 18.49
N GLU A 95 29.79 4.18 18.31
CA GLU A 95 30.67 4.51 19.44
C GLU A 95 30.34 5.93 19.99
N PRO A 96 29.80 6.09 21.21
CA PRO A 96 29.55 7.40 21.78
C PRO A 96 30.90 7.96 22.27
N THR A 97 31.35 9.05 21.65
CA THR A 97 32.45 9.89 22.16
C THR A 97 32.10 10.56 23.48
#